data_AF-U7ULH4-F1
#
_entry.id   AF-U7ULH4-F1
#
_cell.length_a   1.000
_cell.length_b   1.000
_cell.length_c   1.000
_cell.angle_alpha   90.00
_cell.angle_beta   90.00
_cell.angle_gamma   90.00
#
_symmetry.space_group_name_H-M   'P 1'
#
loop_
_entity.id
_entity.type
_entity.pdbx_description
1 polymer ?
#
loop_
_entity_poly.entity_id
_entity_poly.type
_entity_poly.pdbx_seq_one_letter_code
_entity_poly.pdbx_strand_id
1 'polypeptide(L)'
;MIIKHKKVSTETVKDNNGKESEKITETITDLSQLIIDTITWEGSRMQVARKLEFSYSQDARDPNLPNYVIEPGETVYSYDEGGTLQFNGRGYTIEKKTASSTITVTCFDDLFLLCKSKVTRKYTNAKAEDIVKSVCAEMGVTVGNIVETGKTISFIASEKTGYQIIMIAYTEAAKQINATKKNADEPDVLFHPVMNGDKLDIVKKGELIPNYEANQYVNIEDSEYRESIENMVNKIIVADDQGNTKSTQQKDDLIKKYGVTIQDVYKESKKATTNDELEKIFHKPDRSGIIECIGDYRCKSSYSIAINDLLAEITGKFWIKSDTHTFENGLHFMRLEIEFENVMNKEKLPEDKQGGAKGWTVGSVGNANSGIQEGINNGYAAWQGTTMPNGRNGCVEAATRIGSWYSPYLKEQYENGTTSVSALIANAGSDNVVSFSDSNLEIGDCVVFDGDEHTVIYAGNGMYVGNNSSANGGIGGVGQGSIYGLGMTPTAIIKTSHI
;
A
#
# COMPACT_ATOMS: atom_id res chain seq x y z
N MET A 1 12.68 27.67 12.78
CA MET A 1 13.08 26.24 12.96
C MET A 1 14.59 26.10 13.14
N ILE A 2 15.01 25.30 14.12
CA ILE A 2 16.42 24.99 14.45
C ILE A 2 16.75 23.61 13.89
N ILE A 3 17.84 23.47 13.13
CA ILE A 3 18.27 22.19 12.55
C ILE A 3 19.52 21.69 13.26
N LYS A 4 19.49 20.42 13.68
CA LYS A 4 20.65 19.75 14.28
C LYS A 4 20.96 18.46 13.53
N HIS A 5 22.24 18.18 13.35
CA HIS A 5 22.72 16.95 12.72
C HIS A 5 23.46 16.09 13.73
N LYS A 6 23.12 14.80 13.79
CA LYS A 6 23.79 13.80 14.62
C LYS A 6 24.72 12.96 13.76
N LYS A 7 26.00 13.03 14.09
CA LYS A 7 27.06 12.20 13.52
C LYS A 7 27.47 11.13 14.52
N VAL A 8 27.56 9.89 14.05
CA VAL A 8 28.06 8.75 14.84
C VAL A 8 29.39 8.31 14.22
N SER A 9 30.46 8.31 15.01
CA SER A 9 31.77 7.84 14.58
C SER A 9 32.21 6.64 15.42
N THR A 10 32.76 5.62 14.74
CA THR A 10 33.30 4.41 15.37
C THR A 10 34.81 4.40 15.21
N GLU A 11 35.53 4.32 16.33
CA GLU A 11 37.00 4.24 16.36
C GLU A 11 37.44 2.93 16.98
N THR A 12 38.37 2.21 16.34
CA THR A 12 39.03 1.05 16.94
C THR A 12 40.09 1.51 17.93
N VAL A 13 39.92 1.19 19.20
CA VAL A 13 40.88 1.46 20.28
C VAL A 13 41.51 0.16 20.76
N LYS A 14 42.84 0.18 20.92
CA LYS A 14 43.61 -0.92 21.50
C LYS A 14 43.86 -0.65 22.98
N ASP A 15 43.57 -1.63 23.82
CA ASP A 15 44.01 -1.60 25.21
C ASP A 15 45.52 -1.86 25.33
N ASN A 16 46.05 -1.70 26.55
CA ASN A 16 47.47 -1.94 26.85
C ASN A 16 47.92 -3.39 26.60
N ASN A 17 46.98 -4.33 26.41
CA ASN A 17 47.23 -5.73 26.11
C ASN A 17 47.07 -6.04 24.60
N GLY A 18 46.85 -5.03 23.77
CA GLY A 18 46.68 -5.17 22.32
C GLY A 18 45.29 -5.66 21.90
N LYS A 19 44.32 -5.73 22.81
CA LYS A 19 42.94 -6.12 22.50
C LYS A 19 42.22 -4.93 21.86
N GLU A 20 41.69 -5.16 20.67
CA GLU A 20 40.88 -4.17 19.95
C GLU A 20 39.45 -4.13 20.52
N SER A 21 38.92 -2.92 20.65
CA SER A 21 37.54 -2.62 21.02
C SER A 21 37.05 -1.42 20.23
N GLU A 22 35.73 -1.29 20.06
CA GLU A 22 35.13 -0.16 19.36
C GLU A 22 34.68 0.91 20.35
N LYS A 23 35.10 2.15 20.12
CA LYS A 23 34.57 3.33 20.80
C LYS A 23 33.62 4.04 19.85
N ILE A 24 32.37 4.14 20.26
CA ILE A 24 31.34 4.89 19.54
C ILE A 24 31.27 6.30 20.15
N THR A 25 31.37 7.33 19.32
CA THR A 25 31.20 8.73 19.71
C THR A 25 30.02 9.32 18.94
N GLU A 26 29.09 9.96 19.66
CA GLU A 26 27.97 10.67 19.07
C GLU A 26 28.16 12.18 19.25
N THR A 27 28.08 12.92 18.14
CA THR A 27 28.18 14.38 18.14
C THR A 27 26.92 14.99 17.55
N ILE A 28 26.31 15.93 18.25
CA ILE A 28 25.17 16.70 17.76
C ILE A 28 25.64 18.13 17.48
N THR A 29 25.50 18.57 16.24
CA THR A 29 25.91 19.90 15.78
C THR A 29 24.67 20.69 15.39
N ASP A 30 24.58 21.95 15.84
CA ASP A 30 23.57 22.90 15.38
C ASP A 30 24.00 23.52 14.06
N LEU A 31 23.17 23.38 13.03
CA LEU A 31 23.44 23.85 11.68
C LEU A 31 22.68 25.13 11.32
N SER A 32 21.89 25.67 12.24
CA SER A 32 20.97 26.77 11.96
C SER A 32 21.69 28.01 11.42
N GLN A 33 22.94 28.23 11.82
CA GLN A 33 23.77 29.35 11.35
C GLN A 33 24.38 29.14 9.95
N LEU A 34 24.37 27.91 9.43
CA LEU A 34 24.88 27.56 8.09
C LEU A 34 23.76 27.48 7.06
N ILE A 35 22.52 27.35 7.51
CA ILE A 35 21.36 27.26 6.64
C ILE A 35 21.22 28.53 5.82
N ILE A 36 21.00 28.33 4.54
CA ILE A 36 20.69 29.38 3.58
C ILE A 36 19.29 29.14 3.02
N ASP A 37 18.70 30.21 2.53
CA ASP A 37 17.38 30.19 1.91
C ASP A 37 16.29 29.67 2.87
N THR A 38 15.48 28.74 2.35
CA THR A 38 14.22 28.31 2.95
C THR A 38 14.35 26.87 3.44
N ILE A 39 13.83 26.60 4.63
CA ILE A 39 13.58 25.23 5.11
C ILE A 39 12.14 24.88 4.77
N THR A 40 11.92 23.71 4.17
CA THR A 40 10.58 23.19 3.93
C THR A 40 10.36 21.91 4.72
N TRP A 41 9.21 21.82 5.39
CA TRP A 41 8.80 20.65 6.15
C TRP A 41 7.36 20.30 5.78
N GLU A 42 7.17 19.15 5.16
CA GLU A 42 5.90 18.81 4.54
C GLU A 42 5.47 17.35 4.77
N GLY A 43 4.18 17.12 4.62
CA GLY A 43 3.58 15.81 4.62
C GLY A 43 2.16 15.84 4.08
N SER A 44 1.62 14.68 3.73
CA SER A 44 0.22 14.59 3.32
C SER A 44 -0.41 13.26 3.68
N ARG A 45 -1.73 13.17 3.56
CA ARG A 45 -2.48 11.91 3.70
C ARG A 45 -1.92 10.80 2.79
N MET A 46 -1.35 11.16 1.63
CA MET A 46 -0.81 10.23 0.64
C MET A 46 0.71 10.05 0.78
N GLN A 47 1.43 11.11 1.16
CA GLN A 47 2.86 11.10 1.47
C GLN A 47 3.02 11.15 2.99
N VAL A 48 2.77 10.01 3.61
CA VAL A 48 2.68 9.92 5.07
C VAL A 48 4.01 10.14 5.77
N ALA A 49 5.11 9.71 5.13
CA ALA A 49 6.46 9.97 5.62
C ALA A 49 6.76 11.44 5.37
N ARG A 50 7.01 12.18 6.46
CA ARG A 50 7.25 13.62 6.35
C ARG A 50 8.62 13.87 5.74
N LYS A 51 8.68 14.89 4.89
CA LYS A 51 9.91 15.34 4.24
C LYS A 51 10.38 16.63 4.89
N LEU A 52 11.66 16.70 5.23
CA LEU A 52 12.33 17.93 5.63
C LEU A 52 13.41 18.21 4.60
N GLU A 53 13.39 19.39 4.00
CA GLU A 53 14.41 19.83 3.05
C GLU A 53 14.96 21.18 3.48
N PHE A 54 16.28 21.30 3.47
CA PHE A 54 16.99 22.53 3.77
C PHE A 54 18.27 22.60 2.95
N SER A 55 18.78 23.82 2.78
CA SER A 55 20.06 24.06 2.15
C SER A 55 21.01 24.75 3.11
N TYR A 56 22.31 24.48 2.99
CA TYR A 56 23.34 25.19 3.75
C TYR A 56 24.53 25.53 2.84
N SER A 57 25.25 26.60 3.21
CA SER A 57 26.43 27.02 2.44
C SER A 57 27.64 26.18 2.80
N GLN A 58 28.38 25.73 1.79
CA GLN A 58 29.69 25.11 1.94
C GLN A 58 30.60 25.56 0.81
N ASP A 59 31.72 26.18 1.17
CA ASP A 59 32.78 26.51 0.21
C ASP A 59 34.16 26.23 0.80
N ALA A 60 34.82 25.18 0.32
CA ALA A 60 36.17 24.83 0.77
C ALA A 60 37.24 25.88 0.37
N ARG A 61 36.90 26.85 -0.49
CA ARG A 61 37.78 27.95 -0.89
C ARG A 61 37.74 29.12 0.10
N ASP A 62 36.70 29.22 0.93
CA ASP A 62 36.58 30.27 1.95
C ASP A 62 37.01 29.72 3.32
N PRO A 63 38.14 30.18 3.89
CA PRO A 63 38.60 29.72 5.19
C PRO A 63 37.69 30.13 6.36
N ASN A 64 36.75 31.06 6.14
CA ASN A 64 35.79 31.49 7.16
C ASN A 64 34.54 30.60 7.23
N LEU A 65 34.29 29.77 6.21
CA LEU A 65 33.16 28.85 6.19
C LEU A 65 33.60 27.46 6.66
N PRO A 66 32.88 26.84 7.63
CA PRO A 66 33.19 25.49 8.05
C PRO A 66 32.89 24.50 6.91
N ASN A 67 33.85 23.62 6.62
CA ASN A 67 33.64 22.52 5.68
C ASN A 67 32.81 21.40 6.34
N TYR A 68 31.51 21.61 6.46
CA TYR A 68 30.59 20.71 7.16
C TYR A 68 29.92 19.70 6.22
N VAL A 69 30.04 18.40 6.50
CA VAL A 69 29.51 17.34 5.65
C VAL A 69 28.44 16.53 6.38
N ILE A 70 27.31 16.34 5.71
CA ILE A 70 26.27 15.38 6.04
C ILE A 70 26.32 14.28 4.99
N GLU A 71 26.37 13.03 5.45
CA GLU A 71 26.36 11.85 4.59
C GLU A 71 24.94 11.22 4.54
N PRO A 72 24.57 10.55 3.44
CA PRO A 72 23.34 9.78 3.38
C PRO A 72 23.23 8.77 4.53
N GLY A 73 22.05 8.70 5.13
CA GLY A 73 21.74 7.83 6.27
C GLY A 73 21.99 8.44 7.64
N GLU A 74 22.72 9.57 7.74
CA GLU A 74 22.93 10.27 9.01
C GLU A 74 21.64 10.98 9.49
N THR A 75 21.50 11.13 10.80
CA THR A 75 20.27 11.61 11.44
C THR A 75 20.22 13.13 11.51
N VAL A 76 19.08 13.70 11.12
CA VAL A 76 18.76 15.12 11.23
C VAL A 76 17.54 15.31 12.13
N TYR A 77 17.66 16.27 13.03
CA TYR A 77 16.59 16.71 13.90
C TYR A 77 16.19 18.15 13.55
N SER A 78 14.90 18.44 13.63
CA SER A 78 14.43 19.82 13.68
C SER A 78 13.68 20.11 14.98
N TYR A 79 13.88 21.32 15.49
CA TYR A 79 13.24 21.81 16.70
C TYR A 79 12.53 23.12 16.42
N ASP A 80 11.45 23.38 17.17
CA ASP A 80 10.89 24.72 17.24
C ASP A 80 11.79 25.66 18.08
N GLU A 81 11.41 26.93 18.11
CA GLU A 81 12.11 27.99 18.83
C GLU A 81 12.09 27.76 20.36
N GLY A 82 11.15 26.98 20.87
CA GLY A 82 11.05 26.57 22.27
C GLY A 82 11.90 25.34 22.62
N GLY A 83 12.56 24.72 21.65
CA GLY A 83 13.36 23.52 21.82
C GLY A 83 12.58 22.21 21.80
N THR A 84 11.31 22.22 21.39
CA THR A 84 10.52 20.99 21.20
C THR A 84 10.91 20.33 19.89
N LEU A 85 11.14 19.02 19.90
CA LEU A 85 11.42 18.24 18.70
C LEU A 85 10.21 18.23 17.77
N GLN A 86 10.39 18.66 16.52
CA GLN A 86 9.34 18.70 15.49
C GLN A 86 9.55 17.65 14.40
N PHE A 87 10.80 17.31 14.08
CA PHE A 87 11.16 16.29 13.10
C PHE A 87 12.37 15.48 13.55
N ASN A 88 12.32 14.18 13.28
CA ASN A 88 13.44 13.25 13.42
C ASN A 88 13.46 12.35 12.19
N GLY A 89 14.52 12.44 11.41
CA GLY A 89 14.66 11.67 10.19
C GLY A 89 16.11 11.52 9.75
N ARG A 90 16.31 10.96 8.57
CA ARG A 90 17.64 10.71 8.01
C ARG A 90 17.79 11.40 6.68
N GLY A 91 19.00 11.86 6.35
CA GLY A 91 19.31 12.39 5.03
C GLY A 91 19.28 11.26 4.00
N TYR A 92 18.40 11.34 3.00
CA TYR A 92 18.33 10.35 1.92
C TYR A 92 19.00 10.86 0.63
N THR A 93 18.89 12.17 0.38
CA THR A 93 19.49 12.81 -0.78
C THR A 93 20.35 13.97 -0.34
N ILE A 94 21.62 13.98 -0.76
CA ILE A 94 22.55 15.09 -0.58
C ILE A 94 22.94 15.60 -1.97
N GLU A 95 22.48 16.79 -2.34
CA GLU A 95 22.83 17.44 -3.60
C GLU A 95 23.87 18.53 -3.36
N LYS A 96 24.97 18.54 -4.11
CA LYS A 96 26.04 19.53 -3.98
C LYS A 96 26.15 20.36 -5.26
N LYS A 97 25.90 21.67 -5.16
CA LYS A 97 26.00 22.63 -6.28
C LYS A 97 27.21 23.54 -6.08
N THR A 98 28.31 23.21 -6.74
CA THR A 98 29.58 23.94 -6.62
C THR A 98 29.50 25.38 -7.11
N ALA A 99 28.68 25.65 -8.14
CA ALA A 99 28.55 27.00 -8.70
C ALA A 99 27.95 28.00 -7.70
N SER A 100 27.03 27.55 -6.85
CA SER A 100 26.38 28.36 -5.81
C SER A 100 26.93 28.11 -4.41
N SER A 101 27.93 27.24 -4.26
CA SER A 101 28.45 26.80 -2.96
C SER A 101 27.35 26.32 -2.01
N THR A 102 26.36 25.57 -2.55
CA THR A 102 25.16 25.13 -1.84
C THR A 102 25.15 23.61 -1.71
N ILE A 103 24.77 23.12 -0.53
CA ILE A 103 24.37 21.73 -0.30
C ILE A 103 22.90 21.71 0.07
N THR A 104 22.11 20.92 -0.66
CA THR A 104 20.69 20.67 -0.36
C THR A 104 20.55 19.26 0.19
N VAL A 105 19.82 19.15 1.30
CA VAL A 105 19.63 17.91 2.04
C VAL A 105 18.15 17.61 2.10
N THR A 106 17.74 16.48 1.52
CA THR A 106 16.37 15.97 1.64
C THR A 106 16.34 14.83 2.64
N CYS A 107 15.59 15.02 3.72
CA CYS A 107 15.41 14.05 4.80
C CYS A 107 14.00 13.50 4.80
N PHE A 108 13.86 12.25 5.26
CA PHE A 108 12.57 11.65 5.58
C PHE A 108 12.59 11.05 6.98
N ASP A 109 11.44 11.06 7.65
CA ASP A 109 11.24 10.32 8.90
C ASP A 109 11.25 8.79 8.68
N ASP A 110 11.29 8.02 9.77
CA ASP A 110 11.39 6.56 9.70
C ASP A 110 10.12 5.88 9.13
N LEU A 111 9.00 6.60 8.97
CA LEU A 111 7.83 6.07 8.26
C LEU A 111 8.12 5.82 6.78
N PHE A 112 9.12 6.53 6.22
CA PHE A 112 9.64 6.25 4.88
C PHE A 112 10.07 4.80 4.71
N LEU A 113 10.67 4.21 5.75
CA LEU A 113 11.11 2.82 5.73
C LEU A 113 9.92 1.86 5.62
N LEU A 114 8.82 2.14 6.33
CA LEU A 114 7.57 1.36 6.22
C LEU A 114 6.91 1.52 4.85
N CYS A 115 7.04 2.69 4.23
CA CYS A 115 6.50 2.96 2.90
C CYS A 115 7.30 2.27 1.78
N LYS A 116 8.58 1.99 1.98
CA LYS A 116 9.48 1.41 0.96
C LYS A 116 9.71 -0.09 1.14
N SER A 117 9.89 -0.55 2.37
CA SER A 117 10.27 -1.93 2.68
C SER A 117 9.07 -2.85 2.55
N LYS A 118 9.22 -3.94 1.80
CA LYS A 118 8.20 -4.97 1.59
C LYS A 118 8.50 -6.21 2.41
N VAL A 119 7.44 -6.87 2.87
CA VAL A 119 7.51 -8.17 3.55
C VAL A 119 6.38 -9.08 3.08
N THR A 120 6.57 -10.38 3.29
CA THR A 120 5.54 -11.40 3.09
C THR A 120 5.25 -12.09 4.42
N ARG A 121 4.02 -11.96 4.92
CA ARG A 121 3.63 -12.47 6.23
C ARG A 121 2.15 -12.84 6.30
N LYS A 122 1.86 -13.92 7.02
CA LYS A 122 0.48 -14.33 7.32
C LYS A 122 0.07 -13.84 8.71
N TYR A 123 -1.08 -13.19 8.78
CA TYR A 123 -1.76 -12.83 10.01
C TYR A 123 -3.03 -13.66 10.15
N THR A 124 -3.26 -14.23 11.32
CA THR A 124 -4.44 -15.05 11.61
C THR A 124 -5.04 -14.61 12.92
N ASN A 125 -6.26 -14.08 12.84
CA ASN A 125 -7.02 -13.54 13.97
C ASN A 125 -6.19 -12.60 14.86
N ALA A 126 -5.35 -11.77 14.23
CA ALA A 126 -4.46 -10.85 14.92
C ALA A 126 -5.14 -9.49 15.11
N LYS A 127 -4.94 -8.83 16.25
CA LYS A 127 -5.44 -7.47 16.48
C LYS A 127 -4.68 -6.46 15.62
N ALA A 128 -5.35 -5.40 15.17
CA ALA A 128 -4.72 -4.35 14.37
C ALA A 128 -3.47 -3.77 15.06
N GLU A 129 -3.56 -3.48 16.36
CA GLU A 129 -2.45 -2.98 17.16
C GLU A 129 -1.25 -3.94 17.27
N ASP A 130 -1.50 -5.26 17.26
CA ASP A 130 -0.43 -6.27 17.33
C ASP A 130 0.25 -6.46 15.97
N ILE A 131 -0.49 -6.30 14.87
CA ILE A 131 0.05 -6.29 13.51
C ILE A 131 1.04 -5.13 13.35
N VAL A 132 0.71 -3.92 13.81
CA VAL A 132 1.63 -2.77 13.78
C VAL A 132 2.91 -3.08 14.53
N LYS A 133 2.81 -3.55 15.78
CA LYS A 133 3.99 -3.89 16.60
C LYS A 133 4.89 -4.90 15.90
N SER A 134 4.28 -5.91 15.28
CA SER A 134 4.99 -6.93 14.51
C SER A 134 5.72 -6.37 13.30
N VAL A 135 5.08 -5.51 12.50
CA VAL A 135 5.69 -4.89 11.31
C VAL A 135 6.83 -3.95 11.70
N CYS A 136 6.60 -3.12 12.71
CA CYS A 136 7.61 -2.17 13.21
C CYS A 136 8.85 -2.88 13.74
N ALA A 137 8.68 -3.97 14.51
CA ALA A 137 9.80 -4.77 15.00
C ALA A 137 10.62 -5.39 13.86
N GLU A 138 9.96 -5.88 12.81
CA GLU A 138 10.62 -6.47 11.63
C GLU A 138 11.38 -5.43 10.80
N MET A 139 10.88 -4.19 10.75
CA MET A 139 11.47 -3.09 9.99
C MET A 139 12.39 -2.18 10.81
N GLY A 140 12.60 -2.45 12.10
CA GLY A 140 13.47 -1.65 12.96
C GLY A 140 12.92 -0.26 13.28
N VAL A 141 11.60 -0.08 13.27
CA VAL A 141 10.93 1.17 13.65
C VAL A 141 10.41 1.06 15.09
N THR A 142 10.68 2.06 15.92
CA THR A 142 10.20 2.06 17.32
C THR A 142 8.70 2.33 17.35
N VAL A 143 7.96 1.59 18.18
CA VAL A 143 6.52 1.79 18.38
C VAL A 143 6.28 2.81 19.48
N GLY A 144 5.37 3.75 19.25
CA GLY A 144 4.88 4.72 20.22
C GLY A 144 3.45 4.40 20.67
N ASN A 145 2.59 5.41 20.65
CA ASN A 145 1.19 5.29 21.03
C ASN A 145 0.33 4.76 19.88
N ILE A 146 -0.23 3.57 20.08
CA ILE A 146 -1.08 2.90 19.10
C ILE A 146 -2.52 2.90 19.60
N VAL A 147 -3.43 3.54 18.88
CA VAL A 147 -4.87 3.46 19.22
C VAL A 147 -5.33 2.01 19.13
N GLU A 148 -5.75 1.46 20.27
CA GLU A 148 -6.30 0.12 20.38
C GLU A 148 -7.70 0.06 19.76
N THR A 149 -7.90 -0.88 18.85
CA THR A 149 -9.19 -1.08 18.19
C THR A 149 -9.93 -2.29 18.74
N GLY A 150 -9.19 -3.26 19.29
CA GLY A 150 -9.71 -4.56 19.70
C GLY A 150 -10.27 -5.42 18.56
N LYS A 151 -10.17 -4.97 17.30
CA LYS A 151 -10.66 -5.71 16.13
C LYS A 151 -9.57 -6.64 15.62
N THR A 152 -9.97 -7.87 15.32
CA THR A 152 -9.07 -8.88 14.74
C THR A 152 -9.27 -9.01 13.24
N ILE A 153 -8.18 -9.28 12.55
CA ILE A 153 -8.12 -9.40 11.09
C ILE A 153 -7.23 -10.61 10.73
N SER A 154 -7.58 -11.32 9.66
CA SER A 154 -6.76 -12.38 9.07
C SER A 154 -6.52 -12.06 7.61
N PHE A 155 -5.26 -12.14 7.17
CA PHE A 155 -4.88 -11.98 5.76
C PHE A 155 -3.44 -12.45 5.54
N ILE A 156 -3.10 -12.68 4.28
CA ILE A 156 -1.72 -12.89 3.85
C ILE A 156 -1.24 -11.60 3.18
N ALA A 157 -0.31 -10.91 3.82
CA ALA A 157 0.47 -9.86 3.18
C ALA A 157 1.50 -10.52 2.27
N SER A 158 1.35 -10.41 0.95
CA SER A 158 2.36 -10.86 -0.02
C SER A 158 2.98 -9.66 -0.71
N GLU A 159 4.30 -9.48 -0.55
CA GLU A 159 5.07 -8.37 -1.11
C GLU A 159 4.46 -6.99 -0.82
N LYS A 160 3.87 -6.84 0.36
CA LYS A 160 3.22 -5.60 0.81
C LYS A 160 4.22 -4.77 1.62
N THR A 161 4.16 -3.46 1.47
CA THR A 161 4.97 -2.57 2.32
C THR A 161 4.46 -2.58 3.75
N GLY A 162 5.32 -2.23 4.71
CA GLY A 162 4.91 -2.13 6.11
C GLY A 162 3.72 -1.20 6.30
N TYR A 163 3.72 -0.07 5.59
CA TYR A 163 2.62 0.87 5.53
C TYR A 163 1.33 0.22 5.01
N GLN A 164 1.40 -0.51 3.90
CA GLN A 164 0.22 -1.20 3.34
C GLN A 164 -0.35 -2.22 4.32
N ILE A 165 0.49 -2.99 5.02
CA ILE A 165 0.05 -3.97 6.01
C ILE A 165 -0.68 -3.30 7.17
N ILE A 166 -0.13 -2.19 7.69
CA ILE A 166 -0.75 -1.37 8.73
C ILE A 166 -2.10 -0.83 8.25
N MET A 167 -2.14 -0.27 7.04
CA MET A 167 -3.37 0.30 6.49
C MET A 167 -4.42 -0.75 6.16
N ILE A 168 -4.06 -1.97 5.74
CA ILE A 168 -5.02 -3.08 5.59
C ILE A 168 -5.68 -3.37 6.94
N ALA A 169 -4.88 -3.53 7.99
CA ALA A 169 -5.38 -3.85 9.33
C ALA A 169 -6.32 -2.76 9.86
N TYR A 170 -5.93 -1.49 9.76
CA TYR A 170 -6.75 -0.36 10.24
C TYR A 170 -7.92 -0.01 9.33
N THR A 171 -7.85 -0.29 8.02
CA THR A 171 -9.00 -0.18 7.11
C THR A 171 -10.10 -1.15 7.49
N GLU A 172 -9.75 -2.41 7.75
CA GLU A 172 -10.72 -3.41 8.19
C GLU A 172 -11.21 -3.17 9.61
N ALA A 173 -10.33 -2.73 10.53
CA ALA A 173 -10.75 -2.35 11.88
C ALA A 173 -11.76 -1.19 11.85
N ALA A 174 -11.48 -0.12 11.08
CA ALA A 174 -12.40 1.00 10.88
C ALA A 174 -13.74 0.54 10.30
N LYS A 175 -13.72 -0.32 9.27
CA LYS A 175 -14.94 -0.89 8.68
C LYS A 175 -15.76 -1.66 9.71
N GLN A 176 -15.15 -2.52 10.51
CA GLN A 176 -15.84 -3.27 11.57
C GLN A 176 -16.41 -2.35 12.66
N ILE A 177 -15.70 -1.27 13.03
CA ILE A 177 -16.18 -0.28 13.99
C ILE A 177 -17.39 0.47 13.42
N ASN A 178 -17.24 1.03 12.21
CA ASN A 178 -18.27 1.87 11.60
C ASN A 178 -19.53 1.08 11.24
N ALA A 179 -19.42 -0.22 10.94
CA ALA A 179 -20.58 -1.11 10.73
C ALA A 179 -21.44 -1.31 12.00
N THR A 180 -20.90 -1.03 13.19
CA THR A 180 -21.62 -1.19 14.47
C THR A 180 -22.21 0.13 15.00
N LYS A 181 -22.11 1.22 14.23
CA LYS A 181 -22.69 2.50 14.60
C LYS A 181 -24.21 2.41 14.74
N LYS A 182 -24.72 3.04 15.78
CA LYS A 182 -26.17 3.13 16.03
C LYS A 182 -26.81 4.28 15.27
N ASN A 183 -26.05 5.35 15.04
CA ASN A 183 -26.49 6.53 14.32
C ASN A 183 -25.64 6.69 13.05
N ALA A 184 -26.30 6.76 11.89
CA ALA A 184 -25.66 6.96 10.60
C ALA A 184 -25.01 8.35 10.47
N ASP A 185 -25.45 9.33 11.27
CA ASP A 185 -24.93 10.70 11.25
C ASP A 185 -23.63 10.87 12.04
N GLU A 186 -23.21 9.87 12.82
CA GLU A 186 -21.93 9.91 13.53
C GLU A 186 -20.76 9.81 12.54
N PRO A 187 -19.70 10.65 12.68
CA PRO A 187 -18.57 10.64 11.75
C PRO A 187 -17.82 9.31 11.79
N ASP A 188 -17.29 8.87 10.64
CA ASP A 188 -16.47 7.66 10.54
C ASP A 188 -15.24 7.71 11.43
N VAL A 189 -15.00 6.60 12.15
CA VAL A 189 -13.74 6.38 12.84
C VAL A 189 -12.72 5.99 11.78
N LEU A 190 -11.71 6.83 11.63
CA LEU A 190 -10.62 6.69 10.66
C LEU A 190 -9.29 6.84 11.40
N PHE A 191 -8.24 6.25 10.82
CA PHE A 191 -6.93 6.17 11.45
C PHE A 191 -5.82 6.68 10.53
N HIS A 192 -4.72 7.13 11.12
CA HIS A 192 -3.53 7.52 10.37
C HIS A 192 -2.25 7.19 11.13
N PRO A 193 -1.24 6.57 10.50
CA PRO A 193 0.09 6.42 11.06
C PRO A 193 0.83 7.76 11.01
N VAL A 194 1.49 8.13 12.10
CA VAL A 194 2.32 9.34 12.19
C VAL A 194 3.60 9.06 12.96
N MET A 195 4.67 9.78 12.62
CA MET A 195 5.89 9.77 13.44
C MET A 195 5.81 10.84 14.53
N ASN A 196 6.09 10.42 15.75
CA ASN A 196 6.25 11.26 16.93
C ASN A 196 7.68 11.09 17.45
N GLY A 197 8.59 11.95 16.97
CA GLY A 197 10.02 11.74 17.14
C GLY A 197 10.49 10.49 16.38
N ASP A 198 11.17 9.57 17.07
CA ASP A 198 11.62 8.28 16.55
C ASP A 198 10.56 7.16 16.64
N LYS A 199 9.33 7.47 17.08
CA LYS A 199 8.29 6.48 17.35
C LYS A 199 7.12 6.59 16.39
N LEU A 200 6.63 5.44 15.94
CA LEU A 200 5.39 5.34 15.18
C LEU A 200 4.18 5.35 16.12
N ASP A 201 3.32 6.34 15.94
CA ASP A 201 2.00 6.40 16.55
C ASP A 201 0.92 6.04 15.51
N ILE A 202 -0.21 5.50 15.97
CA ILE A 202 -1.44 5.38 15.17
C ILE A 202 -2.49 6.23 15.85
N VAL A 203 -2.94 7.29 15.19
CA VAL A 203 -3.91 8.26 15.74
C VAL A 203 -5.27 8.15 15.05
N LYS A 204 -6.31 8.68 15.69
CA LYS A 204 -7.59 8.91 15.02
C LYS A 204 -7.46 10.10 14.08
N LYS A 205 -7.85 9.94 12.82
CA LYS A 205 -7.74 11.01 11.83
C LYS A 205 -8.84 12.05 12.02
N GLY A 206 -8.46 13.32 11.96
CA GLY A 206 -9.40 14.45 11.97
C GLY A 206 -9.78 14.98 13.35
N GLU A 207 -8.93 14.74 14.35
CA GLU A 207 -9.00 15.46 15.62
C GLU A 207 -8.79 16.96 15.38
N LEU A 208 -9.59 17.79 16.06
CA LEU A 208 -9.53 19.25 15.92
C LEU A 208 -8.38 19.78 16.75
N ILE A 209 -7.53 20.61 16.14
CA ILE A 209 -6.45 21.29 16.87
C ILE A 209 -7.09 22.29 17.85
N PRO A 210 -6.85 22.14 19.17
CA PRO A 210 -7.46 23.04 20.15
C PRO A 210 -6.82 24.43 20.06
N ASN A 211 -7.66 25.45 20.22
CA ASN A 211 -7.25 26.86 20.27
C ASN A 211 -6.47 27.32 19.03
N TYR A 212 -6.81 26.78 17.85
CA TYR A 212 -6.29 27.24 16.57
C TYR A 212 -7.45 27.47 15.60
N GLU A 213 -7.46 28.63 14.95
CA GLU A 213 -8.37 28.99 13.87
C GLU A 213 -7.55 29.70 12.78
N ALA A 214 -7.67 29.25 11.53
CA ALA A 214 -7.22 30.03 10.39
C ALA A 214 -8.29 31.08 10.09
N ASN A 215 -7.94 32.35 10.24
CA ASN A 215 -8.88 33.46 10.20
C ASN A 215 -8.34 34.59 9.31
N GLN A 216 -9.15 35.02 8.36
CA GLN A 216 -8.83 36.07 7.38
C GLN A 216 -8.44 37.43 7.98
N TYR A 217 -8.81 37.68 9.24
CA TYR A 217 -8.50 38.93 9.94
C TYR A 217 -7.26 38.83 10.84
N VAL A 218 -6.66 37.64 10.96
CA VAL A 218 -5.60 37.37 11.95
C VAL A 218 -4.35 36.78 11.33
N ASN A 219 -4.47 35.67 10.61
CA ASN A 219 -3.30 34.86 10.22
C ASN A 219 -3.35 34.29 8.80
N ILE A 220 -4.47 34.37 8.07
CA ILE A 220 -4.51 33.99 6.65
C ILE A 220 -3.91 35.11 5.81
N GLU A 221 -3.05 34.73 4.85
CA GLU A 221 -2.41 35.61 3.88
C GLU A 221 -3.08 35.50 2.51
N ASP A 222 -3.36 34.26 2.08
CA ASP A 222 -4.06 33.98 0.83
C ASP A 222 -4.91 32.72 0.96
N SER A 223 -5.95 32.63 0.13
CA SER A 223 -6.84 31.47 0.11
C SER A 223 -7.49 31.26 -1.25
N GLU A 224 -7.66 30.00 -1.60
CA GLU A 224 -8.31 29.57 -2.84
C GLU A 224 -9.40 28.54 -2.53
N TYR A 225 -10.60 28.73 -3.07
CA TYR A 225 -11.66 27.74 -3.10
C TYR A 225 -12.02 27.39 -4.54
N ARG A 226 -12.10 26.09 -4.84
CA ARG A 226 -12.61 25.59 -6.11
C ARG A 226 -13.66 24.52 -5.87
N GLU A 227 -14.82 24.69 -6.50
CA GLU A 227 -15.87 23.69 -6.61
C GLU A 227 -16.15 23.41 -8.10
N SER A 228 -16.13 22.14 -8.51
CA SER A 228 -16.50 21.71 -9.86
C SER A 228 -17.53 20.59 -9.81
N ILE A 229 -18.51 20.67 -10.71
CA ILE A 229 -19.51 19.61 -10.92
C ILE A 229 -19.27 18.83 -12.21
N GLU A 230 -18.14 19.04 -12.89
CA GLU A 230 -17.82 18.40 -14.18
C GLU A 230 -17.82 16.88 -14.09
N ASN A 231 -17.34 16.33 -12.96
CA ASN A 231 -17.32 14.88 -12.71
C ASN A 231 -18.48 14.41 -11.81
N MET A 232 -19.41 15.30 -11.46
CA MET A 232 -20.51 14.94 -10.56
C MET A 232 -21.42 13.92 -11.24
N VAL A 233 -21.80 12.88 -10.52
CA VAL A 233 -22.83 11.92 -10.93
C VAL A 233 -23.89 11.94 -9.85
N ASN A 234 -25.07 12.49 -10.16
CA ASN A 234 -26.17 12.63 -9.21
C ASN A 234 -27.42 11.81 -9.61
N LYS A 235 -27.31 11.05 -10.70
CA LYS A 235 -28.32 10.07 -11.15
C LYS A 235 -27.65 8.84 -11.75
N ILE A 236 -28.17 7.66 -11.44
CA ILE A 236 -27.71 6.40 -12.02
C ILE A 236 -28.90 5.69 -12.64
N ILE A 237 -28.74 5.28 -13.89
CA ILE A 237 -29.67 4.39 -14.59
C ILE A 237 -29.10 2.98 -14.54
N VAL A 238 -29.85 2.04 -13.97
CA VAL A 238 -29.48 0.62 -13.98
C VAL A 238 -30.12 -0.02 -15.21
N ALA A 239 -29.30 -0.48 -16.14
CA ALA A 239 -29.75 -1.12 -17.38
C ALA A 239 -29.47 -2.63 -17.35
N ASP A 240 -30.33 -3.41 -18.00
CA ASP A 240 -30.12 -4.84 -18.24
C ASP A 240 -29.13 -5.09 -19.40
N ASP A 241 -28.86 -6.37 -19.67
CA ASP A 241 -27.96 -6.82 -20.74
C ASP A 241 -28.48 -6.52 -22.17
N GLN A 242 -29.78 -6.24 -22.30
CA GLN A 242 -30.44 -5.85 -23.54
C GLN A 242 -30.51 -4.32 -23.71
N GLY A 243 -30.08 -3.55 -22.70
CA GLY A 243 -30.09 -2.09 -22.70
C GLY A 243 -31.41 -1.47 -22.24
N ASN A 244 -32.34 -2.24 -21.65
CA ASN A 244 -33.55 -1.70 -21.05
C ASN A 244 -33.28 -1.18 -19.64
N THR A 245 -33.90 -0.06 -19.28
CA THR A 245 -33.82 0.48 -17.92
C THR A 245 -34.60 -0.41 -16.96
N LYS A 246 -33.90 -0.97 -15.97
CA LYS A 246 -34.48 -1.76 -14.87
C LYS A 246 -34.87 -0.88 -13.68
N SER A 247 -34.01 0.08 -13.32
CA SER A 247 -34.29 1.02 -12.23
C SER A 247 -33.49 2.32 -12.38
N THR A 248 -33.81 3.31 -11.55
CA THR A 248 -33.11 4.59 -11.49
C THR A 248 -32.93 4.98 -10.03
N GLN A 249 -31.73 5.44 -9.70
CA GLN A 249 -31.42 6.04 -8.40
C GLN A 249 -30.95 7.48 -8.61
N GLN A 250 -31.30 8.38 -7.71
CA GLN A 250 -30.93 9.79 -7.84
C GLN A 250 -30.69 10.45 -6.47
N LYS A 251 -29.92 11.54 -6.49
CA LYS A 251 -29.64 12.39 -5.34
C LYS A 251 -30.38 13.71 -5.50
N ASP A 252 -31.66 13.72 -5.12
CA ASP A 252 -32.56 14.86 -5.33
C ASP A 252 -32.04 16.17 -4.72
N ASP A 253 -31.36 16.11 -3.57
CA ASP A 253 -30.77 17.29 -2.93
C ASP A 253 -29.69 17.95 -3.81
N LEU A 254 -28.87 17.15 -4.49
CA LEU A 254 -27.84 17.66 -5.40
C LEU A 254 -28.48 18.21 -6.69
N ILE A 255 -29.48 17.53 -7.23
CA ILE A 255 -30.22 18.01 -8.41
C ILE A 255 -30.88 19.35 -8.11
N LYS A 256 -31.53 19.48 -6.95
CA LYS A 256 -32.16 20.72 -6.51
C LYS A 256 -31.15 21.84 -6.27
N LYS A 257 -29.99 21.52 -5.67
CA LYS A 257 -28.94 22.51 -5.36
C LYS A 257 -28.28 23.07 -6.63
N TYR A 258 -27.88 22.22 -7.56
CA TYR A 258 -27.11 22.62 -8.75
C TYR A 258 -27.98 22.88 -9.99
N GLY A 259 -29.27 22.51 -9.96
CA GLY A 259 -30.20 22.71 -11.06
C GLY A 259 -29.92 21.85 -12.30
N VAL A 260 -29.01 20.87 -12.19
CA VAL A 260 -28.60 20.00 -13.29
C VAL A 260 -28.62 18.52 -12.88
N THR A 261 -28.98 17.66 -13.82
CA THR A 261 -28.91 16.20 -13.66
C THR A 261 -27.77 15.68 -14.51
N ILE A 262 -26.73 15.15 -13.87
CA ILE A 262 -25.60 14.51 -14.53
C ILE A 262 -25.67 13.03 -14.19
N GLN A 263 -25.81 12.21 -15.23
CA GLN A 263 -26.17 10.81 -15.10
C GLN A 263 -25.07 9.88 -15.59
N ASP A 264 -24.99 8.72 -14.95
CA ASP A 264 -24.22 7.57 -15.43
C ASP A 264 -25.12 6.35 -15.60
N VAL A 265 -24.67 5.37 -16.38
CA VAL A 265 -25.39 4.12 -16.67
C VAL A 265 -24.59 2.95 -16.13
N TYR A 266 -25.19 2.24 -15.17
CA TYR A 266 -24.66 0.99 -14.69
C TYR A 266 -25.33 -0.18 -15.41
N LYS A 267 -24.52 -0.99 -16.11
CA LYS A 267 -24.99 -2.22 -16.75
C LYS A 267 -24.90 -3.38 -15.77
N GLU A 268 -26.04 -3.92 -15.37
CA GLU A 268 -26.12 -5.02 -14.44
C GLU A 268 -25.66 -6.33 -15.11
N SER A 269 -24.75 -7.05 -14.44
CA SER A 269 -24.37 -8.39 -14.87
C SER A 269 -25.41 -9.42 -14.39
N LYS A 270 -25.24 -10.72 -14.69
CA LYS A 270 -26.17 -11.78 -14.21
C LYS A 270 -26.34 -11.85 -12.68
N LYS A 271 -25.46 -11.21 -11.90
CA LYS A 271 -25.63 -11.02 -10.46
C LYS A 271 -26.26 -9.66 -10.19
N ALA A 272 -27.30 -9.66 -9.36
CA ALA A 272 -27.94 -8.45 -8.89
C ALA A 272 -26.91 -7.55 -8.19
N THR A 273 -26.88 -6.28 -8.57
CA THR A 273 -25.93 -5.31 -8.03
C THR A 273 -26.39 -4.82 -6.67
N THR A 274 -25.45 -4.64 -5.76
CA THR A 274 -25.76 -4.17 -4.40
C THR A 274 -25.91 -2.64 -4.38
N ASN A 275 -26.74 -2.12 -3.49
CA ASN A 275 -26.85 -0.66 -3.30
C ASN A 275 -25.49 -0.02 -2.96
N ASP A 276 -24.60 -0.74 -2.27
CA ASP A 276 -23.25 -0.28 -1.94
C ASP A 276 -22.33 -0.15 -3.16
N GLU A 277 -22.57 -0.91 -4.23
CA GLU A 277 -21.84 -0.77 -5.50
C GLU A 277 -22.35 0.43 -6.29
N LEU A 278 -23.66 0.65 -6.29
CA LEU A 278 -24.27 1.82 -6.94
C LEU A 278 -23.88 3.12 -6.22
N GLU A 279 -23.80 3.11 -4.88
CA GLU A 279 -23.43 4.29 -4.10
C GLU A 279 -22.02 4.80 -4.45
N LYS A 280 -21.10 3.92 -4.88
CA LYS A 280 -19.74 4.28 -5.31
C LYS A 280 -19.68 4.97 -6.67
N ILE A 281 -20.74 4.86 -7.47
CA ILE A 281 -20.83 5.50 -8.79
C ILE A 281 -21.30 6.94 -8.64
N PHE A 282 -22.13 7.24 -7.62
CA PHE A 282 -22.45 8.62 -7.31
C PHE A 282 -21.17 9.37 -6.98
N HIS A 283 -21.01 10.52 -7.61
CA HIS A 283 -19.87 11.38 -7.43
C HIS A 283 -20.38 12.75 -7.01
N LYS A 284 -19.95 13.21 -5.83
CA LYS A 284 -20.26 14.56 -5.34
C LYS A 284 -19.48 15.61 -6.14
N PRO A 285 -19.81 16.90 -6.04
CA PRO A 285 -18.95 17.95 -6.56
C PRO A 285 -17.51 17.81 -6.05
N ASP A 286 -16.54 17.99 -6.95
CA ASP A 286 -15.13 18.07 -6.60
C ASP A 286 -14.88 19.39 -5.87
N ARG A 287 -14.34 19.33 -4.66
CA ARG A 287 -13.95 20.51 -3.90
C ARG A 287 -12.49 20.45 -3.50
N SER A 288 -11.80 21.56 -3.68
CA SER A 288 -10.45 21.78 -3.18
C SER A 288 -10.34 23.15 -2.55
N GLY A 289 -9.56 23.26 -1.48
CA GLY A 289 -9.24 24.52 -0.86
C GLY A 289 -7.77 24.57 -0.49
N ILE A 290 -7.17 25.76 -0.64
CA ILE A 290 -5.80 26.04 -0.23
C ILE A 290 -5.85 27.25 0.70
N ILE A 291 -5.15 27.15 1.83
CA ILE A 291 -5.01 28.25 2.79
C ILE A 291 -3.53 28.49 3.02
N GLU A 292 -3.07 29.71 2.78
CA GLU A 292 -1.73 30.18 3.12
C GLU A 292 -1.83 31.09 4.34
N CYS A 293 -1.06 30.80 5.38
CA CYS A 293 -1.19 31.48 6.67
C CYS A 293 0.10 31.42 7.49
N ILE A 294 0.16 32.24 8.54
CA ILE A 294 1.22 32.16 9.56
C ILE A 294 1.25 30.75 10.14
N GLY A 295 2.45 30.19 10.23
CA GLY A 295 2.66 28.79 10.58
C GLY A 295 2.32 28.44 12.03
N ASP A 296 1.76 27.24 12.21
CA ASP A 296 1.63 26.57 13.51
C ASP A 296 2.10 25.12 13.35
N TYR A 297 3.12 24.71 14.11
CA TYR A 297 3.73 23.37 14.02
C TYR A 297 2.76 22.20 14.26
N ARG A 298 1.58 22.45 14.83
CA ARG A 298 0.53 21.43 15.07
C ARG A 298 -0.28 21.12 13.81
N CYS A 299 -0.33 22.02 12.83
CA CYS A 299 -1.15 21.89 11.63
C CYS A 299 -0.59 20.86 10.63
N LYS A 300 -0.85 19.58 10.88
CA LYS A 300 -0.38 18.45 10.05
C LYS A 300 -1.55 17.71 9.40
N SER A 301 -1.32 17.05 8.27
CA SER A 301 -2.29 16.30 7.43
C SER A 301 -3.04 15.13 8.09
N SER A 302 -2.83 14.89 9.39
CA SER A 302 -3.62 13.95 10.22
C SER A 302 -4.78 14.63 10.96
N TYR A 303 -4.74 15.95 11.09
CA TYR A 303 -5.62 16.74 11.94
C TYR A 303 -6.64 17.53 11.13
N SER A 304 -7.51 18.23 11.85
CA SER A 304 -8.48 19.17 11.33
C SER A 304 -8.32 20.52 12.00
N ILE A 305 -8.74 21.57 11.30
CA ILE A 305 -8.67 22.96 11.75
C ILE A 305 -10.03 23.64 11.58
N ALA A 306 -10.26 24.65 12.40
CA ALA A 306 -11.32 25.62 12.15
C ALA A 306 -10.79 26.66 11.16
N ILE A 307 -11.59 27.00 10.16
CA ILE A 307 -11.31 28.06 9.20
C ILE A 307 -12.47 29.06 9.24
N ASN A 308 -12.14 30.34 9.28
CA ASN A 308 -13.05 31.46 9.14
C ASN A 308 -12.53 32.39 8.04
N ASP A 309 -12.88 32.05 6.81
CA ASP A 309 -12.62 32.85 5.61
C ASP A 309 -13.95 33.14 4.92
N LEU A 310 -14.34 34.42 4.95
CA LEU A 310 -15.60 34.88 4.37
C LEU A 310 -15.44 35.23 2.89
N LEU A 311 -14.22 35.61 2.46
CA LEU A 311 -13.97 36.01 1.08
C LEU A 311 -13.90 34.80 0.16
N ALA A 312 -13.20 33.74 0.56
CA ALA A 312 -13.16 32.48 -0.18
C ALA A 312 -14.38 31.58 0.11
N GLU A 313 -15.28 31.99 1.02
CA GLU A 313 -16.44 31.23 1.49
C GLU A 313 -16.07 29.88 2.14
N ILE A 314 -14.88 29.78 2.74
CA ILE A 314 -14.39 28.61 3.47
C ILE A 314 -14.55 28.87 4.97
N THR A 315 -15.75 28.64 5.50
CA THR A 315 -16.02 28.77 6.95
C THR A 315 -16.54 27.47 7.54
N GLY A 316 -15.87 26.98 8.59
CA GLY A 316 -16.24 25.74 9.27
C GLY A 316 -15.03 24.90 9.71
N LYS A 317 -15.29 23.61 9.94
CA LYS A 317 -14.26 22.62 10.30
C LYS A 317 -13.85 21.84 9.04
N PHE A 318 -12.55 21.81 8.76
CA PHE A 318 -12.00 21.11 7.60
C PHE A 318 -10.82 20.23 7.98
N TRP A 319 -10.54 19.22 7.16
CA TRP A 319 -9.44 18.28 7.37
C TRP A 319 -8.23 18.71 6.56
N ILE A 320 -7.03 18.60 7.13
CA ILE A 320 -5.81 18.89 6.40
C ILE A 320 -5.49 17.65 5.54
N LYS A 321 -5.38 17.86 4.22
CA LYS A 321 -4.95 16.85 3.25
C LYS A 321 -3.45 16.83 3.10
N SER A 322 -2.86 18.01 2.90
CA SER A 322 -1.42 18.23 2.82
C SER A 322 -1.06 19.50 3.57
N ASP A 323 0.12 19.50 4.16
CA ASP A 323 0.69 20.62 4.87
C ASP A 323 2.13 20.82 4.42
N THR A 324 2.46 22.06 4.08
CA THR A 324 3.83 22.48 3.77
C THR A 324 4.15 23.65 4.66
N HIS A 325 5.10 23.47 5.59
CA HIS A 325 5.63 24.53 6.42
C HIS A 325 6.92 25.08 5.81
N THR A 326 7.00 26.40 5.75
CA THR A 326 8.11 27.13 5.13
C THR A 326 8.74 28.02 6.18
N PHE A 327 10.05 27.90 6.38
CA PHE A 327 10.80 28.75 7.31
C PHE A 327 11.87 29.52 6.55
N GLU A 328 11.78 30.84 6.61
CA GLU A 328 12.70 31.74 5.93
C GLU A 328 12.81 33.05 6.72
N ASN A 329 14.02 33.61 6.80
CA ASN A 329 14.27 34.90 7.46
C ASN A 329 13.73 35.00 8.90
N GLY A 330 13.67 33.88 9.63
CA GLY A 330 13.14 33.81 10.99
C GLY A 330 11.61 33.80 11.09
N LEU A 331 10.90 33.73 9.96
CA LEU A 331 9.45 33.62 9.87
C LEU A 331 9.05 32.17 9.61
N HIS A 332 7.83 31.82 10.02
CA HIS A 332 7.21 30.52 9.80
C HIS A 332 5.87 30.72 9.10
N PHE A 333 5.75 30.19 7.90
CA PHE A 333 4.52 30.17 7.12
C PHE A 333 4.08 28.73 6.89
N MET A 334 2.81 28.55 6.55
CA MET A 334 2.32 27.26 6.10
C MET A 334 1.28 27.39 5.01
N ARG A 335 1.31 26.41 4.12
CA ARG A 335 0.31 26.19 3.09
C ARG A 335 -0.42 24.89 3.38
N LEU A 336 -1.72 24.97 3.57
CA LEU A 336 -2.59 23.86 3.90
C LEU A 336 -3.54 23.59 2.73
N GLU A 337 -3.49 22.40 2.16
CA GLU A 337 -4.54 21.91 1.28
C GLU A 337 -5.59 21.21 2.13
N ILE A 338 -6.86 21.59 1.98
CA ILE A 338 -7.95 21.07 2.81
C ILE A 338 -8.85 20.08 2.05
N GLU A 339 -9.39 19.13 2.81
CA GLU A 339 -10.43 18.20 2.41
C GLU A 339 -11.76 18.59 3.08
N PHE A 340 -12.85 18.51 2.33
CA PHE A 340 -14.22 18.82 2.78
C PHE A 340 -14.92 17.61 3.42
N GLU A 341 -14.26 16.45 3.39
CA GLU A 341 -14.71 15.20 3.99
C GLU A 341 -13.53 14.52 4.68
N ASN A 342 -13.76 13.86 5.81
CA ASN A 342 -12.71 13.08 6.47
C ASN A 342 -12.45 11.81 5.66
N VAL A 343 -11.32 11.76 4.96
CA VAL A 343 -10.93 10.59 4.18
C VAL A 343 -9.64 9.97 4.70
N MET A 344 -9.59 8.64 4.68
CA MET A 344 -8.41 7.85 5.05
C MET A 344 -7.84 7.20 3.79
N ASN A 345 -6.52 7.00 3.74
CA ASN A 345 -5.96 6.12 2.72
C ASN A 345 -6.38 4.67 3.03
N LYS A 346 -7.26 4.10 2.20
CA LYS A 346 -7.82 2.77 2.44
C LYS A 346 -7.02 1.74 1.63
N GLU A 347 -6.53 0.72 2.31
CA GLU A 347 -5.95 -0.45 1.66
C GLU A 347 -6.93 -1.60 1.78
N LYS A 348 -7.27 -2.23 0.65
CA LYS A 348 -8.18 -3.37 0.64
C LYS A 348 -7.46 -4.59 1.19
N LEU A 349 -8.20 -5.48 1.86
CA LEU A 349 -7.71 -6.83 2.09
C LEU A 349 -7.16 -7.39 0.77
N PRO A 350 -5.97 -8.00 0.79
CA PRO A 350 -5.51 -8.81 -0.32
C PRO A 350 -6.62 -9.79 -0.65
N GLU A 351 -6.96 -9.93 -1.92
CA GLU A 351 -7.96 -10.91 -2.32
C GLU A 351 -7.51 -12.27 -1.81
N ASP A 352 -8.26 -12.72 -0.83
CA ASP A 352 -8.03 -13.95 -0.12
C ASP A 352 -8.29 -15.05 -1.14
N LYS A 353 -7.24 -15.55 -1.77
CA LYS A 353 -7.27 -16.86 -2.45
C LYS A 353 -7.41 -17.88 -1.33
N GLN A 354 -8.63 -17.96 -0.77
CA GLN A 354 -8.91 -18.74 0.41
C GLN A 354 -8.58 -20.20 0.14
N GLY A 355 -7.43 -20.63 0.68
CA GLY A 355 -7.24 -21.97 1.20
C GLY A 355 -8.20 -22.17 2.37
N GLY A 356 -9.47 -22.39 2.05
CA GLY A 356 -10.52 -22.78 2.97
C GLY A 356 -11.30 -23.89 2.31
N ALA A 357 -11.22 -25.10 2.87
CA ALA A 357 -11.93 -26.27 2.39
C ALA A 357 -13.46 -26.05 2.42
N LYS A 358 -14.02 -25.58 1.30
CA LYS A 358 -15.39 -25.84 0.88
C LYS A 358 -15.36 -26.14 -0.61
N GLY A 359 -16.00 -27.23 -1.01
CA GLY A 359 -15.98 -27.75 -2.38
C GLY A 359 -16.20 -26.64 -3.40
N TRP A 360 -15.20 -26.44 -4.25
CA TRP A 360 -15.26 -25.50 -5.36
C TRP A 360 -15.97 -26.18 -6.52
N THR A 361 -17.18 -25.72 -6.84
CA THR A 361 -17.69 -25.77 -8.21
C THR A 361 -17.05 -24.63 -8.97
N VAL A 362 -16.41 -24.95 -10.09
CA VAL A 362 -15.70 -23.98 -10.91
C VAL A 362 -16.69 -23.00 -11.54
N GLY A 363 -16.84 -21.84 -10.89
CA GLY A 363 -17.61 -20.72 -11.40
C GLY A 363 -16.79 -19.92 -12.40
N SER A 364 -17.31 -19.83 -13.62
CA SER A 364 -16.75 -19.11 -14.77
C SER A 364 -16.29 -17.69 -14.41
N VAL A 365 -14.98 -17.44 -14.55
CA VAL A 365 -14.42 -16.08 -14.61
C VAL A 365 -14.15 -15.77 -16.07
N GLY A 366 -14.62 -14.60 -16.49
CA GLY A 366 -14.60 -14.14 -17.88
C GLY A 366 -13.18 -14.02 -18.44
N ASN A 367 -13.12 -14.26 -19.75
CA ASN A 367 -12.00 -14.04 -20.65
C ASN A 367 -10.83 -15.05 -20.62
N ALA A 368 -11.12 -16.32 -20.31
CA ALA A 368 -10.33 -17.45 -20.79
C ALA A 368 -11.12 -18.17 -21.90
N ASN A 369 -10.41 -18.76 -22.86
CA ASN A 369 -10.97 -19.62 -23.90
C ASN A 369 -11.91 -20.63 -23.22
N SER A 370 -13.24 -20.50 -23.42
CA SER A 370 -14.23 -21.16 -22.56
C SER A 370 -14.07 -22.68 -22.49
N GLY A 371 -13.48 -23.28 -23.53
CA GLY A 371 -13.15 -24.71 -23.58
C GLY A 371 -11.98 -25.13 -22.67
N ILE A 372 -11.00 -24.26 -22.42
CA ILE A 372 -9.86 -24.58 -21.53
C ILE A 372 -10.33 -24.66 -20.09
N GLN A 373 -11.09 -23.67 -19.64
CA GLN A 373 -11.64 -23.70 -18.28
C GLN A 373 -12.57 -24.90 -18.10
N GLU A 374 -13.45 -25.19 -19.07
CA GLU A 374 -14.32 -26.36 -19.03
C GLU A 374 -13.52 -27.67 -18.97
N GLY A 375 -12.46 -27.81 -19.77
CA GLY A 375 -11.60 -28.98 -19.74
C GLY A 375 -10.83 -29.15 -18.44
N ILE A 376 -10.32 -28.06 -17.84
CA ILE A 376 -9.71 -28.10 -16.49
C ILE A 376 -10.73 -28.63 -15.46
N ASN A 377 -11.98 -28.14 -15.52
CA ASN A 377 -13.02 -28.53 -14.57
C ASN A 377 -13.37 -30.01 -14.70
N ASN A 378 -13.55 -30.48 -15.95
CA ASN A 378 -13.90 -31.86 -16.24
C ASN A 378 -12.74 -32.81 -15.89
N GLY A 379 -11.51 -32.44 -16.23
CA GLY A 379 -10.31 -33.19 -15.86
C GLY A 379 -10.12 -33.26 -14.35
N TYR A 380 -10.25 -32.14 -13.65
CA TYR A 380 -10.14 -32.13 -12.19
C TYR A 380 -11.25 -32.97 -11.55
N ALA A 381 -12.51 -32.83 -11.98
CA ALA A 381 -13.62 -33.61 -11.45
C ALA A 381 -13.44 -35.13 -11.66
N ALA A 382 -12.83 -35.54 -12.78
CA ALA A 382 -12.55 -36.95 -13.06
C ALA A 382 -11.49 -37.56 -12.13
N TRP A 383 -10.55 -36.74 -11.63
CA TRP A 383 -9.36 -37.23 -10.91
C TRP A 383 -9.26 -36.74 -9.47
N GLN A 384 -10.11 -35.82 -9.01
CA GLN A 384 -10.04 -35.23 -7.67
C GLN A 384 -10.00 -36.31 -6.57
N GLY A 385 -9.05 -36.17 -5.65
CA GLY A 385 -8.85 -37.08 -4.52
C GLY A 385 -8.15 -38.40 -4.88
N THR A 386 -7.98 -38.71 -6.17
CA THR A 386 -7.26 -39.92 -6.60
C THR A 386 -5.76 -39.75 -6.40
N THR A 387 -5.10 -40.84 -6.00
CA THR A 387 -3.65 -40.93 -5.91
C THR A 387 -3.11 -41.44 -7.25
N MET A 388 -2.16 -40.71 -7.84
CA MET A 388 -1.52 -41.11 -9.09
C MET A 388 -0.64 -42.36 -8.90
N PRO A 389 -0.31 -43.11 -9.98
CA PRO A 389 0.52 -44.31 -9.88
C PRO A 389 1.86 -44.11 -9.17
N ASN A 390 2.53 -42.96 -9.37
CA ASN A 390 3.77 -42.62 -8.64
C ASN A 390 3.52 -41.90 -7.29
N GLY A 391 2.28 -41.92 -6.79
CA GLY A 391 1.88 -41.37 -5.51
C GLY A 391 2.31 -39.91 -5.32
N ARG A 392 3.14 -39.67 -4.29
CA ARG A 392 3.69 -38.35 -3.95
C ARG A 392 4.45 -37.70 -5.11
N ASN A 393 5.04 -38.48 -6.01
CA ASN A 393 5.82 -37.98 -7.14
C ASN A 393 5.03 -37.91 -8.46
N GLY A 394 3.72 -38.21 -8.45
CA GLY A 394 2.88 -38.22 -9.65
C GLY A 394 2.43 -36.84 -10.16
N CYS A 395 3.26 -35.80 -10.04
CA CYS A 395 2.88 -34.43 -10.43
C CYS A 395 2.60 -34.28 -11.92
N VAL A 396 3.46 -34.88 -12.77
CA VAL A 396 3.26 -34.91 -14.22
C VAL A 396 2.05 -35.76 -14.59
N GLU A 397 1.84 -36.89 -13.93
CA GLU A 397 0.68 -37.75 -14.20
C GLU A 397 -0.64 -37.05 -13.88
N ALA A 398 -0.68 -36.30 -12.77
CA ALA A 398 -1.85 -35.48 -12.44
C ALA A 398 -2.05 -34.36 -13.47
N ALA A 399 -0.97 -33.64 -13.83
CA ALA A 399 -1.05 -32.55 -14.79
C ALA A 399 -1.49 -33.05 -16.18
N THR A 400 -0.94 -34.16 -16.69
CA THR A 400 -1.30 -34.68 -18.02
C THR A 400 -2.70 -35.28 -18.05
N ARG A 401 -3.14 -36.00 -17.00
CA ARG A 401 -4.50 -36.58 -16.91
C ARG A 401 -5.60 -35.54 -16.76
N ILE A 402 -5.34 -34.44 -16.06
CA ILE A 402 -6.28 -33.31 -15.97
C ILE A 402 -6.22 -32.51 -17.28
N GLY A 403 -4.99 -32.25 -17.76
CA GLY A 403 -4.68 -31.48 -18.96
C GLY A 403 -5.22 -32.04 -20.26
N SER A 404 -5.36 -33.37 -20.36
CA SER A 404 -5.82 -34.06 -21.57
C SER A 404 -7.22 -33.67 -22.03
N TRP A 405 -7.98 -32.99 -21.17
CA TRP A 405 -9.34 -32.52 -21.45
C TRP A 405 -9.38 -31.16 -22.17
N TYR A 406 -8.26 -30.44 -22.28
CA TYR A 406 -8.20 -29.16 -22.98
C TYR A 406 -6.95 -28.92 -23.83
N SER A 407 -5.82 -29.59 -23.54
CA SER A 407 -4.55 -29.42 -24.27
C SER A 407 -4.23 -30.68 -25.07
N PRO A 408 -4.15 -30.59 -26.42
CA PRO A 408 -3.67 -31.68 -27.26
C PRO A 408 -2.29 -32.18 -26.84
N TYR A 409 -1.38 -31.27 -26.51
CA TYR A 409 -0.06 -31.62 -25.99
C TYR A 409 -0.14 -32.43 -24.69
N LEU A 410 -0.90 -31.98 -23.68
CA LEU A 410 -1.01 -32.73 -22.41
C LEU A 410 -1.70 -34.09 -22.60
N LYS A 411 -2.62 -34.19 -23.55
CA LYS A 411 -3.23 -35.46 -23.96
C LYS A 411 -2.20 -36.42 -24.55
N GLU A 412 -1.35 -35.95 -25.46
CA GLU A 412 -0.26 -36.74 -26.03
C GLU A 412 0.71 -37.21 -24.94
N GLN A 413 1.10 -36.33 -24.01
CA GLN A 413 2.00 -36.69 -22.91
C GLN A 413 1.37 -37.70 -21.95
N TYR A 414 0.06 -37.63 -21.73
CA TYR A 414 -0.68 -38.65 -21.00
C TYR A 414 -0.65 -40.01 -21.72
N GLU A 415 -0.94 -40.03 -23.02
CA GLU A 415 -0.95 -41.24 -23.85
C GLU A 415 0.43 -41.88 -23.97
N ASN A 416 1.49 -41.07 -24.00
CA ASN A 416 2.89 -41.51 -24.01
C ASN A 416 3.40 -41.97 -22.63
N GLY A 417 2.62 -41.77 -21.56
CA GLY A 417 3.00 -42.16 -20.21
C GLY A 417 4.15 -41.32 -19.62
N THR A 418 4.25 -40.05 -19.99
CA THR A 418 5.28 -39.14 -19.47
C THR A 418 5.12 -38.94 -17.97
N THR A 419 6.18 -39.15 -17.19
CA THR A 419 6.16 -39.08 -15.72
C THR A 419 7.16 -38.08 -15.12
N SER A 420 8.14 -37.61 -15.90
CA SER A 420 9.17 -36.66 -15.45
C SER A 420 8.88 -35.23 -15.94
N VAL A 421 9.09 -34.24 -15.07
CA VAL A 421 8.88 -32.82 -15.42
C VAL A 421 9.90 -32.38 -16.46
N SER A 422 11.14 -32.87 -16.38
CA SER A 422 12.17 -32.62 -17.41
C SER A 422 11.77 -33.12 -18.80
N ALA A 423 11.13 -34.29 -18.87
CA ALA A 423 10.60 -34.83 -20.12
C ALA A 423 9.41 -34.01 -20.63
N LEU A 424 8.53 -33.56 -19.72
CA LEU A 424 7.44 -32.63 -20.07
C LEU A 424 8.01 -31.34 -20.70
N ILE A 425 8.96 -30.69 -20.03
CA ILE A 425 9.61 -29.48 -20.55
C ILE A 425 10.28 -29.73 -21.92
N ALA A 426 11.06 -30.81 -22.04
CA ALA A 426 11.77 -31.13 -23.27
C ALA A 426 10.81 -31.39 -24.44
N ASN A 427 9.72 -32.12 -24.19
CA ASN A 427 8.73 -32.45 -25.20
C ASN A 427 7.90 -31.24 -25.65
N ALA A 428 7.75 -30.22 -24.81
CA ALA A 428 7.04 -28.99 -25.19
C ALA A 428 7.84 -28.15 -26.20
N GLY A 429 9.17 -28.31 -26.24
CA GLY A 429 10.07 -27.51 -27.08
C GLY A 429 10.34 -26.12 -26.48
N SER A 430 11.53 -25.58 -26.76
CA SER A 430 12.00 -24.31 -26.17
C SER A 430 11.09 -23.11 -26.44
N ASP A 431 10.39 -23.11 -27.58
CA ASP A 431 9.52 -22.00 -27.98
C ASP A 431 8.25 -21.91 -27.13
N ASN A 432 7.87 -22.99 -26.45
CA ASN A 432 6.67 -23.06 -25.61
C ASN A 432 6.99 -23.03 -24.10
N VAL A 433 8.26 -22.85 -23.74
CA VAL A 433 8.72 -22.80 -22.34
C VAL A 433 9.34 -21.44 -22.08
N VAL A 434 8.74 -20.70 -21.14
CA VAL A 434 9.21 -19.37 -20.75
C VAL A 434 9.58 -19.33 -19.28
N SER A 435 10.50 -18.45 -18.91
CA SER A 435 10.79 -18.18 -17.50
C SER A 435 9.53 -17.72 -16.77
N PHE A 436 9.38 -18.12 -15.51
CA PHE A 436 8.21 -17.76 -14.73
C PHE A 436 8.08 -16.24 -14.55
N SER A 437 6.89 -15.71 -14.86
CA SER A 437 6.46 -14.36 -14.53
C SER A 437 4.94 -14.36 -14.40
N ASP A 438 4.41 -13.70 -13.37
CA ASP A 438 2.96 -13.60 -13.16
C ASP A 438 2.23 -12.97 -14.37
N SER A 439 2.90 -12.06 -15.08
CA SER A 439 2.38 -11.41 -16.29
C SER A 439 2.19 -12.38 -17.46
N ASN A 440 2.88 -13.53 -17.42
CA ASN A 440 2.88 -14.52 -18.49
C ASN A 440 1.98 -15.71 -18.17
N LEU A 441 1.28 -15.74 -17.03
CA LEU A 441 0.43 -16.87 -16.64
C LEU A 441 -0.92 -16.81 -17.34
N GLU A 442 -1.27 -17.89 -18.03
CA GLU A 442 -2.59 -18.08 -18.62
C GLU A 442 -3.25 -19.36 -18.11
N ILE A 443 -4.58 -19.33 -17.97
CA ILE A 443 -5.34 -20.48 -17.49
C ILE A 443 -5.07 -21.67 -18.41
N GLY A 444 -4.70 -22.81 -17.82
CA GLY A 444 -4.34 -24.03 -18.53
C GLY A 444 -2.85 -24.20 -18.80
N ASP A 445 -2.00 -23.22 -18.50
CA ASP A 445 -0.54 -23.39 -18.53
C ASP A 445 -0.06 -24.29 -17.38
N CYS A 446 1.02 -25.05 -17.62
CA CYS A 446 1.71 -25.78 -16.57
C CYS A 446 2.78 -24.90 -15.94
N VAL A 447 2.74 -24.76 -14.62
CA VAL A 447 3.75 -24.06 -13.84
C VAL A 447 4.73 -25.08 -13.29
N VAL A 448 6.01 -24.87 -13.57
CA VAL A 448 7.14 -25.71 -13.13
C VAL A 448 7.82 -25.05 -11.94
N PHE A 449 8.23 -25.86 -10.96
CA PHE A 449 8.84 -25.41 -9.71
C PHE A 449 10.22 -26.03 -9.50
N ASP A 450 11.08 -25.27 -8.81
CA ASP A 450 12.43 -25.63 -8.38
C ASP A 450 13.26 -26.29 -9.49
N GLY A 451 13.20 -25.71 -10.70
CA GLY A 451 13.88 -26.21 -11.90
C GLY A 451 13.00 -27.17 -12.67
N ASP A 452 12.93 -28.42 -12.23
CA ASP A 452 12.12 -29.51 -12.80
C ASP A 452 11.62 -30.49 -11.72
N GLU A 453 11.45 -30.05 -10.48
CA GLU A 453 11.06 -30.93 -9.37
C GLU A 453 9.55 -31.16 -9.28
N HIS A 454 8.74 -30.17 -9.66
CA HIS A 454 7.28 -30.26 -9.56
C HIS A 454 6.56 -29.47 -10.66
N THR A 455 5.36 -29.91 -11.02
CA THR A 455 4.50 -29.20 -11.97
C THR A 455 3.03 -29.29 -11.58
N VAL A 456 2.28 -28.22 -11.83
CA VAL A 456 0.82 -28.14 -11.66
C VAL A 456 0.19 -27.33 -12.77
N ILE A 457 -1.12 -27.50 -13.02
CA ILE A 457 -1.86 -26.70 -14.00
C ILE A 457 -2.38 -25.44 -13.33
N TYR A 458 -2.12 -24.27 -13.92
CA TYR A 458 -2.67 -23.01 -13.48
C TYR A 458 -4.18 -22.94 -13.80
N ALA A 459 -4.98 -22.80 -12.75
CA ALA A 459 -6.44 -22.76 -12.83
C ALA A 459 -7.01 -21.33 -12.75
N GLY A 460 -6.16 -20.31 -12.89
CA GLY A 460 -6.53 -18.90 -12.76
C GLY A 460 -6.45 -18.38 -11.33
N ASN A 461 -6.43 -17.05 -11.20
CA ASN A 461 -6.38 -16.36 -9.92
C ASN A 461 -5.35 -16.98 -8.95
N GLY A 462 -4.09 -17.23 -9.35
CA GLY A 462 -3.04 -17.82 -8.48
C GLY A 462 -3.31 -19.24 -7.95
N MET A 463 -4.32 -19.92 -8.47
CA MET A 463 -4.67 -21.27 -8.04
C MET A 463 -4.15 -22.29 -9.04
N TYR A 464 -3.95 -23.51 -8.57
CA TYR A 464 -3.62 -24.66 -9.39
C TYR A 464 -4.57 -25.83 -9.16
N VAL A 465 -4.61 -26.73 -10.14
CA VAL A 465 -5.05 -28.12 -9.98
C VAL A 465 -3.89 -29.05 -10.34
N GLY A 466 -3.68 -30.11 -9.55
CA GLY A 466 -2.50 -30.97 -9.72
C GLY A 466 -2.28 -31.91 -8.54
N ASN A 467 -1.14 -32.60 -8.54
CA ASN A 467 -0.81 -33.53 -7.46
C ASN A 467 -0.38 -32.78 -6.20
N ASN A 468 -1.16 -32.89 -5.13
CA ASN A 468 -0.75 -32.42 -3.83
C ASN A 468 -0.07 -33.55 -3.05
N SER A 469 1.27 -33.46 -2.94
CA SER A 469 2.14 -34.41 -2.27
C SER A 469 1.80 -34.68 -0.79
N SER A 470 1.09 -33.76 -0.13
CA SER A 470 0.68 -33.88 1.28
C SER A 470 -0.71 -34.49 1.48
N ALA A 471 -1.49 -34.68 0.41
CA ALA A 471 -2.83 -35.24 0.47
C ALA A 471 -2.81 -36.75 0.79
N ASN A 472 -3.98 -37.29 1.17
CA ASN A 472 -4.20 -38.71 1.48
C ASN A 472 -3.21 -39.28 2.51
N GLY A 473 -2.90 -38.54 3.56
CA GLY A 473 -1.95 -38.98 4.60
C GLY A 473 -0.49 -39.00 4.14
N GLY A 474 -0.13 -38.18 3.14
CA GLY A 474 1.23 -38.08 2.60
C GLY A 474 1.53 -39.03 1.44
N ILE A 475 0.51 -39.71 0.91
CA ILE A 475 0.61 -40.64 -0.23
C ILE A 475 0.49 -39.89 -1.57
N GLY A 476 0.06 -38.62 -1.53
CA GLY A 476 -0.19 -37.80 -2.71
C GLY A 476 -1.61 -37.98 -3.23
N GLY A 477 -2.19 -36.92 -3.75
CA GLY A 477 -3.53 -36.96 -4.32
C GLY A 477 -3.85 -35.71 -5.13
N VAL A 478 -4.67 -35.87 -6.17
CA VAL A 478 -5.11 -34.75 -7.00
C VAL A 478 -5.95 -33.81 -6.16
N GLY A 479 -5.54 -32.55 -6.13
CA GLY A 479 -6.19 -31.50 -5.39
C GLY A 479 -5.97 -30.14 -6.03
N GLN A 480 -6.34 -29.12 -5.28
CA GLN A 480 -6.18 -27.73 -5.66
C GLN A 480 -5.45 -26.97 -4.55
N GLY A 481 -4.76 -25.90 -4.93
CA GLY A 481 -4.04 -25.07 -3.98
C GLY A 481 -3.57 -23.77 -4.62
N SER A 482 -2.88 -22.94 -3.84
CA SER A 482 -2.21 -21.75 -4.35
C SER A 482 -0.86 -22.15 -4.94
N ILE A 483 -0.50 -21.63 -6.12
CA ILE A 483 0.85 -21.82 -6.69
C ILE A 483 1.94 -21.24 -5.78
N TYR A 484 1.60 -20.23 -4.98
CA TYR A 484 2.51 -19.62 -4.01
C TYR A 484 2.52 -20.32 -2.64
N GLY A 485 1.67 -21.33 -2.45
CA GLY A 485 1.48 -22.05 -1.19
C GLY A 485 2.20 -23.41 -1.10
N LEU A 486 2.97 -23.78 -2.12
CA LEU A 486 3.62 -25.08 -2.23
C LEU A 486 4.94 -25.20 -1.44
N GLY A 487 5.51 -24.08 -0.99
CA GLY A 487 6.84 -24.06 -0.38
C GLY A 487 7.97 -24.34 -1.39
N MET A 488 7.68 -24.22 -2.68
CA MET A 488 8.57 -24.40 -3.83
C MET A 488 8.55 -23.14 -4.69
N THR A 489 9.64 -22.84 -5.38
CA THR A 489 9.78 -21.62 -6.18
C THR A 489 9.38 -21.87 -7.63
N PRO A 490 8.40 -21.15 -8.21
CA PRO A 490 8.11 -21.25 -9.64
C PRO A 490 9.31 -20.84 -10.48
N THR A 491 9.72 -21.67 -11.45
CA THR A 491 10.89 -21.44 -12.30
C THR A 491 10.55 -21.25 -13.77
N ALA A 492 9.55 -21.97 -14.28
CA ALA A 492 9.15 -21.88 -15.68
C ALA A 492 7.64 -22.05 -15.88
N ILE A 493 7.16 -21.63 -17.04
CA ILE A 493 5.79 -21.83 -17.51
C ILE A 493 5.87 -22.57 -18.84
N ILE A 494 5.19 -23.71 -18.94
CA ILE A 494 4.95 -24.40 -20.21
C ILE A 494 3.60 -23.91 -20.73
N LYS A 495 3.58 -23.37 -21.95
CA LYS A 495 2.42 -22.73 -22.61
C LYS A 495 1.36 -23.73 -23.09
N THR A 496 0.98 -24.67 -22.23
CA THR A 496 0.04 -25.76 -22.53
C THR A 496 -1.38 -25.28 -22.83
N SER A 497 -1.72 -24.03 -22.53
CA SER A 497 -2.98 -23.42 -23.00
C SER A 497 -3.01 -23.14 -24.51
N HIS A 498 -1.86 -23.20 -25.20
CA HIS A 498 -1.71 -22.89 -26.63
C HIS A 498 -1.26 -24.07 -27.50
N ILE A 499 -0.93 -25.22 -26.90
CA ILE A 499 -0.36 -26.40 -27.59
C ILE A 499 -1.07 -27.71 -27.26
#